data_AF-A0A4S0MNJ2-F1
#
_entry.id   AF-A0A4S0MNJ2-F1
#
_cell.length_a   1.000
_cell.length_b   1.000
_cell.length_c   1.000
_cell.angle_alpha   90.00
_cell.angle_beta   90.00
_cell.angle_gamma   90.00
#
_symmetry.space_group_name_H-M   'P 1'
#
loop_
_entity.id
_entity.type
_entity.pdbx_description
1 polymer ?
#
loop_
_entity_poly.entity_id
_entity_poly.type
_entity_poly.pdbx_seq_one_letter_code
_entity_poly.pdbx_strand_id
1 'polypeptide(L)'
;LFTSGRYDWVDTTSTAADFSQSKQKDSAFSGRVGLSYRTEWGIIPYINYSTSFSPNIGFVYDDVTSTVGRVARPTIATQKEIGVKYEIPDHNATVSAAL
;
A
#
# COMPACT_ATOMS: atom_id res chain seq x y z
N LEU A 1 3.44 -1.47 -20.57
CA LEU A 1 3.42 -0.38 -19.56
C LEU A 1 2.01 -0.29 -18.99
N PHE A 2 1.87 -0.24 -17.67
CA PHE A 2 0.60 -0.01 -17.00
C PHE A 2 0.76 1.04 -15.90
N THR A 3 -0.28 1.85 -15.71
CA THR A 3 -0.32 2.90 -14.70
C THR A 3 -1.71 2.97 -14.08
N SER A 4 -1.80 3.20 -12.77
CA SER A 4 -3.06 3.50 -12.08
C SER A 4 -2.82 4.45 -10.91
N GLY A 5 -3.88 5.15 -10.53
CA GLY A 5 -3.89 6.08 -9.41
C GLY A 5 -5.25 6.05 -8.72
N ARG A 6 -5.27 6.36 -7.43
CA ARG A 6 -6.47 6.45 -6.60
C ARG A 6 -6.24 7.54 -5.56
N TYR A 7 -7.23 8.41 -5.41
CA TYR A 7 -7.26 9.37 -4.32
C TYR A 7 -8.33 8.93 -3.32
N ASP A 8 -7.95 8.86 -2.04
CA ASP A 8 -8.81 8.43 -0.95
C ASP A 8 -9.07 9.57 0.03
N TRP A 9 -10.31 9.68 0.49
CA TRP A 9 -10.73 10.48 1.64
C TRP A 9 -11.36 9.53 2.65
N VAL A 10 -10.90 9.57 3.89
CA VAL A 10 -11.37 8.69 4.96
C VAL A 10 -11.72 9.52 6.19
N ASP A 11 -12.98 9.45 6.60
CA ASP A 11 -13.46 9.99 7.87
C ASP A 11 -13.58 8.84 8.88
N THR A 12 -12.88 8.96 10.00
CA THR A 12 -12.93 8.00 11.11
C THR A 12 -13.52 8.68 12.34
N THR A 13 -14.50 8.03 12.97
CA THR A 13 -15.01 8.42 14.29
C THR A 13 -14.77 7.27 15.25
N SER A 14 -14.10 7.54 16.37
CA SER A 14 -13.87 6.56 17.43
C SER A 14 -14.52 7.05 18.71
N THR A 15 -15.14 6.12 19.44
CA THR A 15 -15.80 6.39 20.71
C THR A 15 -15.07 5.59 21.79
N ALA A 16 -14.57 6.26 22.82
CA ALA A 16 -13.91 5.62 23.94
C ALA A 16 -14.92 5.10 24.98
N ALA A 17 -14.44 4.33 25.96
CA ALA A 17 -15.27 3.74 27.00
C ALA A 17 -15.96 4.78 27.91
N ASP A 18 -15.40 5.99 28.01
CA ASP A 18 -15.99 7.13 28.71
C ASP A 18 -16.98 7.92 27.84
N PHE A 19 -17.35 7.39 26.67
CA PHE A 19 -18.21 8.00 25.64
C PHE A 19 -17.64 9.26 24.97
N SER A 20 -16.38 9.62 25.22
CA SER A 20 -15.72 10.67 24.44
C SER A 20 -15.55 10.23 22.98
N GLN A 21 -15.70 11.18 22.05
CA GLN A 21 -15.52 10.94 20.62
C GLN A 21 -14.29 11.65 20.08
N SER A 22 -13.51 10.94 19.28
CA SER A 22 -12.44 11.50 18.46
C SER A 22 -12.78 11.35 16.99
N LYS A 23 -12.58 12.42 16.21
CA LYS A 23 -12.76 12.42 14.76
C LYS A 23 -11.42 12.63 14.08
N GLN A 24 -11.13 11.80 13.10
CA GLN A 24 -9.93 11.86 12.28
C GLN A 24 -10.34 11.89 10.81
N LYS A 25 -9.70 12.78 10.06
CA LYS A 25 -9.86 12.89 8.61
C LYS A 25 -8.52 12.71 7.96
N ASP A 26 -8.39 11.68 7.16
CA ASP A 26 -7.19 11.47 6.37
C ASP A 26 -7.52 11.52 4.88
N SER A 27 -6.53 11.95 4.10
CA SER A 27 -6.60 11.82 2.66
C SER A 27 -5.22 11.51 2.09
N ALA A 28 -5.19 10.71 1.04
CA ALA A 28 -3.96 10.32 0.39
C ALA A 28 -4.18 9.90 -1.05
N PHE A 29 -3.16 10.15 -1.87
CA PHE A 29 -3.05 9.56 -3.20
C PHE A 29 -2.20 8.30 -3.13
N SER A 30 -2.71 7.21 -3.70
CA SER A 30 -1.99 5.96 -3.94
C SER A 30 -1.92 5.68 -5.43
N GLY A 31 -0.89 4.97 -5.87
CA GLY A 31 -0.71 4.70 -7.29
C GLY A 31 0.23 3.56 -7.58
N ARG A 32 0.23 3.14 -8.84
CA ARG A 32 1.08 2.07 -9.35
C ARG A 32 1.54 2.39 -10.76
N VAL A 33 2.81 2.16 -11.03
CA VAL A 33 3.38 2.16 -12.38
C VAL A 33 4.24 0.92 -12.54
N GLY A 34 4.08 0.23 -13.66
CA GLY A 34 4.91 -0.93 -13.95
C GLY A 34 5.06 -1.21 -15.43
N LEU A 35 6.14 -1.91 -15.74
CA LEU A 35 6.55 -2.28 -17.09
C LEU A 35 6.82 -3.78 -17.11
N SER A 36 6.33 -4.44 -18.14
CA SER A 36 6.66 -5.82 -18.45
C SER A 36 6.91 -5.95 -19.94
N TYR A 37 7.74 -6.92 -20.30
CA TYR A 37 8.03 -7.26 -21.68
C TYR A 37 7.94 -8.78 -21.83
N ARG A 38 7.21 -9.27 -22.83
CA ARG A 38 7.12 -10.70 -23.12
C ARG A 38 8.06 -11.02 -24.27
N THR A 39 9.00 -11.93 -24.03
CA THR A 39 9.87 -12.49 -25.07
C THR A 39 9.17 -13.62 -25.81
N GLU A 40 9.66 -13.95 -27.01
CA GLU A 40 9.18 -15.11 -27.78
C GLU A 40 9.46 -16.45 -27.06
N TRP A 41 10.46 -16.47 -26.17
CA TRP A 41 10.84 -17.65 -25.39
C TRP A 41 9.98 -17.84 -24.12
N GLY A 42 8.88 -17.08 -23.95
CA GLY A 42 7.98 -17.22 -22.79
C GLY A 42 8.50 -16.60 -21.48
N ILE A 43 9.69 -15.98 -21.50
CA ILE A 43 10.23 -15.22 -20.36
C ILE A 43 9.66 -13.81 -20.37
N ILE A 44 9.18 -13.35 -19.21
CA ILE A 44 8.51 -12.07 -19.01
C ILE A 44 9.14 -11.33 -17.83
N PRO A 45 10.23 -10.56 -18.06
CA PRO A 45 10.74 -9.63 -17.05
C PRO A 45 9.73 -8.51 -16.78
N TYR A 46 9.71 -8.05 -15.53
CA TYR A 46 8.90 -6.90 -15.13
C TYR A 46 9.53 -6.09 -13.99
N ILE A 47 9.14 -4.82 -13.92
CA ILE A 47 9.41 -3.91 -12.82
C ILE A 47 8.11 -3.20 -12.41
N ASN A 48 7.94 -2.94 -11.12
CA ASN A 48 6.77 -2.24 -10.60
C ASN A 48 7.16 -1.31 -9.43
N TYR A 49 6.53 -0.15 -9.39
CA TYR A 49 6.53 0.78 -8.26
C TYR A 49 5.10 1.04 -7.84
N SER A 50 4.79 0.86 -6.56
CA SER A 50 3.46 1.15 -6.01
C SER A 50 3.52 1.77 -4.63
N THR A 51 2.57 2.64 -4.34
CA THR A 51 2.34 3.21 -3.01
C THR A 51 1.00 2.75 -2.46
N SER A 52 0.90 2.66 -1.14
CA SER A 52 -0.35 2.41 -0.44
C SER A 52 -0.44 3.27 0.83
N PHE A 53 -1.66 3.36 1.35
CA PHE A 53 -2.01 4.18 2.49
C PHE A 53 -2.98 3.41 3.39
N SER A 54 -2.81 3.52 4.71
CA SER A 54 -3.71 2.94 5.70
C SER A 54 -3.91 3.88 6.89
N PRO A 55 -5.13 4.35 7.18
CA PRO A 55 -5.43 5.11 8.39
C PRO A 55 -5.09 4.32 9.65
N ASN A 56 -4.44 4.98 10.62
CA ASN A 56 -4.20 4.40 11.93
C ASN A 56 -5.19 4.99 12.93
N ILE A 57 -5.97 4.12 13.59
CA ILE A 57 -6.94 4.55 14.61
C ILE A 57 -6.25 4.57 15.97
N GLY A 58 -6.32 5.70 16.66
CA GLY A 58 -5.83 5.84 18.03
C GLY A 58 -5.01 7.11 18.25
N PHE A 59 -4.46 7.24 19.45
CA PHE A 59 -3.65 8.39 19.85
C PHE A 59 -2.19 8.00 20.06
N VAL A 60 -1.29 8.90 19.67
CA VAL A 60 0.13 8.85 19.95
C VAL A 60 0.45 9.93 20.98
N TYR A 61 1.16 9.53 22.03
CA TYR A 61 1.65 10.41 23.09
C TYR A 61 3.16 10.54 22.94
N ASP A 62 3.67 11.77 22.90
CA ASP A 62 5.12 12.00 22.72
C ASP A 62 5.91 11.77 24.01
N ASP A 63 5.24 11.73 25.16
CA ASP A 63 5.84 11.53 26.47
C ASP A 63 4.95 10.63 27.35
N VAL A 64 5.59 9.81 28.19
CA VAL A 64 4.90 8.83 29.06
C VAL A 64 4.09 9.47 30.20
N THR A 65 4.34 10.76 30.50
CA THR A 65 3.63 11.53 31.52
C THR A 65 2.58 12.48 30.93
N SER A 66 2.55 12.66 29.60
CA SER A 66 1.59 13.53 28.94
C SER A 66 0.22 12.87 28.81
N THR A 67 -0.82 13.58 29.22
CA THR A 67 -2.22 13.24 28.95
C THR A 67 -2.72 13.80 27.62
N VAL A 68 -1.91 14.61 26.93
CA VAL A 68 -2.23 15.18 25.62
C VAL A 68 -1.66 14.28 24.53
N GLY A 69 -2.55 13.59 23.82
CA GLY A 69 -2.22 12.77 22.65
C GLY A 69 -2.67 13.43 21.35
N ARG A 70 -2.03 13.07 20.24
CA ARG A 70 -2.50 13.42 18.87
C ARG A 70 -3.01 12.17 18.17
N VAL A 71 -3.89 12.34 17.18
CA VAL A 71 -4.31 11.21 16.33
C VAL A 71 -3.12 10.58 15.61
N ALA A 72 -3.13 9.25 15.49
CA ALA A 72 -2.08 8.50 14.82
C ALA A 72 -2.04 8.85 13.33
N ARG A 73 -0.87 9.28 12.85
CA ARG A 73 -0.69 9.52 11.42
C ARG A 73 -0.87 8.21 10.65
N PRO A 74 -1.47 8.25 9.46
CA PRO A 74 -1.65 7.07 8.63
C PRO A 74 -0.31 6.47 8.18
N THR A 75 -0.31 5.15 7.97
CA THR A 75 0.84 4.41 7.45
C THR A 75 0.90 4.54 5.93
N ILE A 76 2.05 4.96 5.41
CA ILE A 76 2.35 4.96 3.98
C ILE A 76 3.31 3.82 3.68
N ALA A 77 2.97 2.95 2.74
CA ALA A 77 3.89 1.93 2.25
C ALA A 77 4.31 2.25 0.82
N THR A 78 5.55 1.90 0.49
CA THR A 78 6.09 1.96 -0.86
C THR A 78 6.72 0.62 -1.19
N GLN A 79 6.33 0.05 -2.31
CA GLN A 79 6.85 -1.21 -2.82
C GLN A 79 7.54 -0.96 -4.16
N LYS A 80 8.78 -1.45 -4.25
CA LYS A 80 9.54 -1.56 -5.48
C LYS A 80 9.72 -3.04 -5.73
N GLU A 81 9.42 -3.49 -6.94
CA GLU A 81 9.50 -4.90 -7.28
C GLU A 81 10.18 -5.05 -8.64
N ILE A 82 11.09 -6.00 -8.72
CA ILE A 82 11.64 -6.50 -9.98
C ILE A 82 11.49 -8.00 -9.99
N GLY A 83 11.04 -8.55 -11.11
CA GLY A 83 10.83 -9.98 -11.19
C GLY A 83 10.80 -10.49 -12.60
N VAL A 84 10.67 -11.81 -12.69
CA VAL A 84 10.55 -12.54 -13.93
C VAL A 84 9.46 -13.58 -13.79
N LYS A 85 8.67 -13.74 -14.86
CA LYS A 85 7.76 -14.86 -15.03
C LYS A 85 8.22 -15.69 -16.22
N TYR A 86 7.99 -16.98 -16.18
CA TYR A 86 8.28 -17.90 -17.28
C TYR A 86 7.09 -18.79 -17.53
N GLU A 87 6.52 -18.69 -18.72
CA GLU A 87 5.48 -19.59 -19.22
C GLU A 87 6.16 -20.82 -19.84
N ILE A 88 5.88 -22.02 -19.31
CA ILE A 88 6.53 -23.24 -19.78
C ILE A 88 5.89 -23.64 -21.13
N PRO A 89 6.67 -23.73 -22.22
CA PRO A 89 6.15 -24.12 -23.53
C PRO A 89 5.43 -25.47 -23.48
N ASP A 90 4.34 -25.59 -24.22
CA ASP A 90 3.51 -26.80 -24.33
C ASP A 90 2.91 -27.33 -23.01
N HIS A 91 2.93 -26.51 -21.95
CA HIS A 91 2.38 -26.85 -20.65
C HIS A 91 1.50 -25.70 -20.14
N ASN A 92 0.44 -26.04 -19.40
CA ASN A 92 -0.35 -25.04 -18.67
C ASN A 92 0.29 -24.73 -17.32
N ALA A 93 1.51 -24.19 -17.34
CA ALA A 93 2.30 -23.94 -16.14
C ALA A 93 3.11 -22.64 -16.27
N THR A 94 3.29 -21.96 -15.13
CA THR A 94 4.07 -20.71 -15.05
C THR A 94 4.88 -20.70 -13.75
N VAL A 95 6.13 -20.25 -13.85
CA VAL A 95 7.02 -20.05 -12.70
C VAL A 95 7.32 -18.55 -12.57
N SER A 96 7.43 -18.05 -11.34
CA SER A 96 7.74 -16.65 -11.08
C SER A 96 8.73 -16.48 -9.93
N ALA A 97 9.59 -15.49 -10.04
CA ALA A 97 10.49 -15.06 -8.97
C ALA A 97 10.58 -13.52 -8.97
N ALA A 98 10.67 -12.92 -7.78
CA ALA A 98 10.70 -11.47 -7.61
C ALA A 98 11.50 -11.07 -6.36
N LEU A 99 11.98 -9.82 -6.37
CA LEU A 99 12.61 -9.10 -5.26
C LEU A 99 11.82 -7.83 -4.95
#